data_AF-A0A1L1PS29-F1
#
_entry.id   AF-A0A1L1PS29-F1
#
_cell.length_a   1.000
_cell.length_b   1.000
_cell.length_c   1.000
_cell.angle_alpha   90.00
_cell.angle_beta   90.00
_cell.angle_gamma   90.00
#
_symmetry.space_group_name_H-M   'P 1'
#
loop_
_entity.id
_entity.type
_entity.pdbx_description
1 polymer ?
#
loop_
_entity_poly.entity_id
_entity_poly.type
_entity_poly.pdbx_seq_one_letter_code
_entity_poly.pdbx_strand_id
1 'polypeptide(L)'
;MTASHEIPEATARDTWRSRFLTLQLSCLDSEAFTLADFALWHTLEEHICHGGDVLDLSAHEEALRRAPDELMEAFADACRLFRRRAKALHLPAGLPALPSWLGALPWIEHLTAPGLAGATAVQAA
;
A
#
# COMPACT_ATOMS: atom_id res chain seq x y z
N MET A 1 -23.19 -7.88 -28.41
CA MET A 1 -23.19 -8.36 -27.02
C MET A 1 -21.74 -8.56 -26.63
N THR A 2 -21.11 -7.55 -26.03
CA THR A 2 -19.73 -7.66 -25.53
C THR A 2 -19.79 -8.42 -24.22
N ALA A 3 -19.42 -9.70 -24.25
CA ALA A 3 -19.08 -10.41 -23.02
C ALA A 3 -17.87 -9.67 -22.42
N SER A 4 -18.10 -8.90 -21.36
CA SER A 4 -17.02 -8.43 -20.51
C SER A 4 -16.28 -9.67 -20.04
N HIS A 5 -15.10 -9.92 -20.60
CA HIS A 5 -14.18 -10.93 -20.10
C HIS A 5 -13.72 -10.46 -18.73
N GLU A 6 -14.46 -10.82 -17.70
CA GLU A 6 -13.97 -10.73 -16.34
C GLU A 6 -12.77 -11.68 -16.24
N ILE A 7 -11.58 -11.10 -16.07
CA ILE A 7 -10.39 -11.87 -15.75
C ILE A 7 -10.68 -12.60 -14.43
N PRO A 8 -10.53 -13.94 -14.37
CA PRO A 8 -10.73 -14.68 -13.15
C PRO A 8 -9.84 -14.10 -12.04
N GLU A 9 -10.40 -13.92 -10.83
CA GLU A 9 -9.69 -13.28 -9.71
C GLU A 9 -8.34 -13.94 -9.41
N ALA A 10 -8.26 -15.27 -9.54
CA ALA A 10 -7.00 -16.02 -9.40
C ALA A 10 -5.93 -15.56 -10.43
N THR A 11 -6.30 -15.44 -11.70
CA THR A 11 -5.42 -14.96 -12.76
C THR A 11 -5.02 -13.49 -12.56
N ALA A 12 -5.95 -12.65 -12.10
CA ALA A 12 -5.68 -11.27 -11.73
C ALA A 12 -4.68 -11.19 -10.55
N ARG A 13 -4.84 -12.06 -9.55
CA ARG A 13 -3.96 -12.16 -8.39
C ARG A 13 -2.55 -12.61 -8.77
N ASP A 14 -2.42 -13.64 -9.60
CA ASP A 14 -1.12 -14.12 -10.07
C ASP A 14 -0.38 -13.06 -10.89
N THR A 15 -1.12 -12.36 -11.77
CA THR A 15 -0.56 -11.28 -12.60
C THR A 15 -0.08 -10.11 -11.74
N TRP A 16 -0.91 -9.66 -10.79
CA TRP A 16 -0.53 -8.59 -9.88
C TRP A 16 0.64 -9.01 -8.99
N ARG A 17 0.59 -10.21 -8.39
CA ARG A 17 1.65 -10.72 -7.50
C ARG A 17 2.98 -10.84 -8.25
N SER A 18 2.96 -11.27 -9.51
CA SER A 18 4.14 -11.29 -10.38
C SER A 18 4.72 -9.89 -10.61
N ARG A 19 3.88 -8.88 -10.91
CA ARG A 19 4.31 -7.49 -11.06
C ARG A 19 4.83 -6.90 -9.74
N PHE A 20 4.14 -7.17 -8.63
CA PHE A 20 4.52 -6.70 -7.30
C PHE A 20 5.86 -7.31 -6.87
N LEU A 21 6.03 -8.62 -7.05
CA LEU A 21 7.31 -9.30 -6.84
C LEU A 21 8.41 -8.74 -7.75
N THR A 22 8.11 -8.42 -9.01
CA THR A 22 9.10 -7.80 -9.92
C THR A 22 9.57 -6.44 -9.40
N LEU A 23 8.64 -5.59 -8.94
CA LEU A 23 8.96 -4.29 -8.33
C LEU A 23 9.78 -4.47 -7.05
N GLN A 24 9.39 -5.42 -6.20
CA GLN A 24 10.14 -5.79 -5.00
C GLN A 24 11.57 -6.22 -5.34
N LEU A 25 11.74 -7.15 -6.28
CA LEU A 25 13.05 -7.63 -6.69
C LEU A 25 13.90 -6.50 -7.31
N SER A 26 13.29 -5.55 -8.01
CA SER A 26 14.02 -4.38 -8.53
C SER A 26 14.58 -3.47 -7.42
N CYS A 27 13.97 -3.50 -6.23
CA CYS A 27 14.49 -2.80 -5.04
C CYS A 27 15.61 -3.59 -4.33
N LEU A 28 15.78 -4.90 -4.59
CA LEU A 28 16.81 -5.74 -3.95
C LEU A 28 18.22 -5.54 -4.52
N ASP A 29 18.34 -5.12 -5.78
CA ASP A 29 19.65 -4.84 -6.42
C ASP A 29 20.32 -3.56 -5.88
N SER A 30 19.61 -2.82 -5.01
CA SER A 30 20.18 -1.78 -4.17
C SER A 30 20.75 -2.43 -2.90
N GLU A 31 22.02 -2.17 -2.56
CA GLU A 31 22.64 -2.58 -1.28
C GLU A 31 21.87 -2.12 -0.02
N ALA A 32 20.80 -1.33 -0.20
CA ALA A 32 19.95 -0.80 0.83
C ALA A 32 18.70 -1.63 1.19
N PHE A 33 18.45 -2.81 0.60
CA PHE A 33 17.27 -3.59 0.99
C PHE A 33 17.41 -4.25 2.38
N THR A 34 16.38 -4.12 3.22
CA THR A 34 16.41 -4.54 4.63
C THR A 34 15.22 -5.44 5.00
N LEU A 35 15.32 -6.11 6.15
CA LEU A 35 14.19 -6.84 6.75
C LEU A 35 12.96 -5.94 7.00
N ALA A 36 13.17 -4.63 7.25
CA ALA A 36 12.07 -3.69 7.45
C ALA A 36 11.26 -3.47 6.16
N ASP A 37 11.93 -3.45 5.00
CA ASP A 37 11.28 -3.33 3.70
C ASP A 37 10.45 -4.57 3.38
N PHE A 38 11.02 -5.75 3.65
CA PHE A 38 10.30 -7.01 3.53
C PHE A 38 9.05 -7.05 4.43
N ALA A 39 9.16 -6.57 5.67
CA ALA A 39 8.03 -6.51 6.58
C ALA A 39 6.91 -5.60 6.06
N LEU A 40 7.25 -4.41 5.53
CA LEU A 40 6.26 -3.51 4.90
C LEU A 40 5.56 -4.21 3.74
N TRP A 41 6.34 -4.83 2.86
CA TRP A 41 5.81 -5.54 1.70
C TRP A 41 4.87 -6.66 2.06
N HIS A 42 5.20 -7.43 3.10
CA HIS A 42 4.35 -8.50 3.59
C HIS A 42 3.02 -7.95 4.11
N THR A 43 3.03 -6.87 4.90
CA THR A 43 1.82 -6.22 5.40
C THR A 43 0.90 -5.74 4.27
N LEU A 44 1.47 -5.15 3.21
CA LEU A 44 0.71 -4.71 2.04
C LEU A 44 0.09 -5.91 1.29
N GLU A 45 0.85 -6.99 1.11
CA GLU A 45 0.36 -8.20 0.46
C GLU A 45 -0.73 -8.89 1.26
N GLU A 46 -0.58 -9.00 2.59
CA GLU A 46 -1.59 -9.56 3.48
C GLU A 46 -2.90 -8.78 3.37
N HIS A 47 -2.82 -7.45 3.35
CA HIS A 47 -3.99 -6.60 3.18
C HIS A 47 -4.68 -6.82 1.82
N ILE A 48 -3.92 -7.04 0.75
CA ILE A 48 -4.51 -7.34 -0.56
C ILE A 48 -5.20 -8.72 -0.56
N CYS A 49 -4.53 -9.72 0.00
CA CYS A 49 -5.02 -11.10 0.01
C CYS A 49 -6.26 -11.24 0.90
N HIS A 50 -6.20 -10.71 2.11
CA HIS A 50 -7.17 -10.95 3.17
C HIS A 50 -8.10 -9.77 3.44
N GLY A 51 -7.73 -8.56 3.01
CA GLY A 51 -8.44 -7.33 3.34
C GLY A 51 -8.20 -6.89 4.78
N GLY A 52 -9.00 -5.93 5.23
CA GLY A 52 -9.00 -5.43 6.59
C GLY A 52 -9.62 -4.04 6.65
N ASP A 53 -10.32 -3.73 7.73
CA ASP A 53 -10.86 -2.38 7.93
C ASP A 53 -9.76 -1.38 8.32
N VAL A 54 -8.60 -1.87 8.76
CA VAL A 54 -7.45 -1.06 9.20
C VAL A 54 -6.21 -1.56 8.46
N LEU A 55 -5.45 -0.62 7.87
CA LEU A 55 -4.10 -0.83 7.39
C LEU A 55 -3.15 -0.14 8.36
N ASP A 56 -2.48 -0.92 9.21
CA ASP A 56 -1.56 -0.37 10.20
C ASP A 56 -0.12 -0.43 9.68
N LEU A 57 0.47 0.73 9.40
CA LEU A 57 1.85 0.86 8.96
C LEU A 57 2.74 1.52 10.02
N SER A 58 2.28 1.63 11.27
CA SER A 58 2.97 2.40 12.32
C SER A 58 4.36 1.86 12.68
N ALA A 59 4.63 0.58 12.39
CA ALA A 59 5.92 -0.06 12.63
C ALA A 59 6.91 0.07 11.46
N HIS A 60 6.49 0.64 10.32
CA HIS A 60 7.23 0.59 9.07
C HIS A 60 7.89 1.93 8.68
N GLU A 61 8.28 2.77 9.64
CA GLU A 61 8.78 4.12 9.39
C GLU A 61 9.92 4.18 8.36
N GLU A 62 10.97 3.40 8.57
CA GLU A 62 12.16 3.43 7.72
C GLU A 62 11.91 2.83 6.33
N ALA A 63 11.05 1.81 6.26
CA ALA A 63 10.63 1.21 4.99
C ALA A 63 9.76 2.17 4.19
N LEU A 64 8.84 2.89 4.84
CA LEU A 64 7.98 3.89 4.19
C LEU A 64 8.74 5.09 3.66
N ARG A 65 9.83 5.51 4.33
CA ARG A 65 10.71 6.58 3.80
C ARG A 65 11.39 6.21 2.50
N ARG A 66 11.64 4.91 2.28
CA ARG A 66 12.36 4.38 1.12
C ARG A 66 11.44 3.73 0.09
N ALA A 67 10.18 3.52 0.44
CA ALA A 67 9.19 2.91 -0.44
C ALA A 67 9.02 3.78 -1.69
N PRO A 68 9.26 3.25 -2.90
CA PRO A 68 9.05 3.99 -4.12
C PRO A 68 7.55 4.21 -4.34
N ASP A 69 7.19 5.37 -4.91
CA ASP A 69 5.79 5.74 -5.17
C ASP A 69 5.11 4.70 -6.07
N GLU A 70 5.84 4.14 -7.05
CA GLU A 70 5.35 3.13 -7.98
C GLU A 70 4.88 1.85 -7.27
N LEU A 71 5.51 1.47 -6.16
CA LEU A 71 5.12 0.32 -5.36
C LEU A 71 3.77 0.58 -4.67
N MET A 72 3.59 1.78 -4.12
CA MET A 72 2.38 2.16 -3.40
C MET A 72 1.21 2.40 -4.36
N GLU A 73 1.48 2.92 -5.56
CA GLU A 73 0.51 2.96 -6.66
C GLU A 73 0.07 1.55 -7.10
N ALA A 74 1.02 0.63 -7.27
CA ALA A 74 0.70 -0.75 -7.61
C ALA A 74 -0.11 -1.45 -6.50
N PHE A 75 0.15 -1.15 -5.23
CA PHE A 75 -0.67 -1.60 -4.10
C PHE A 75 -2.10 -1.01 -4.17
N ALA A 76 -2.23 0.28 -4.45
CA ALA A 76 -3.53 0.93 -4.59
C ALA A 76 -4.37 0.34 -5.73
N ASP A 77 -3.74 0.09 -6.88
CA ASP A 77 -4.38 -0.54 -8.04
C ASP A 77 -4.87 -1.95 -7.71
N ALA A 78 -4.08 -2.73 -6.97
CA ALA A 78 -4.49 -4.04 -6.49
C ALA A 78 -5.69 -3.95 -5.55
N CYS A 79 -5.68 -3.00 -4.62
CA CYS A 79 -6.82 -2.78 -3.73
C CYS A 79 -8.09 -2.47 -4.53
N ARG A 80 -8.01 -1.65 -5.59
CA ARG A 80 -9.15 -1.38 -6.49
C ARG A 80 -9.60 -2.65 -7.22
N LEU A 81 -8.65 -3.41 -7.77
CA LEU A 81 -8.91 -4.62 -8.54
C LEU A 81 -9.62 -5.69 -7.70
N PHE A 82 -9.18 -5.89 -6.46
CA PHE A 82 -9.73 -6.88 -5.53
C PHE A 82 -10.78 -6.32 -4.58
N ARG A 83 -11.21 -5.07 -4.80
CA ARG A 83 -12.19 -4.34 -3.96
C ARG A 83 -11.81 -4.35 -2.47
N ARG A 84 -10.52 -4.25 -2.15
CA ARG A 84 -10.00 -4.07 -0.80
C ARG A 84 -10.04 -2.60 -0.44
N ARG A 85 -10.65 -2.28 0.70
CA ARG A 85 -10.69 -0.94 1.26
C ARG A 85 -10.49 -1.06 2.76
N ALA A 86 -9.40 -0.51 3.25
CA ALA A 86 -9.27 -0.12 4.66
C ALA A 86 -10.03 1.19 4.88
N LYS A 87 -10.77 1.27 5.97
CA LYS A 87 -11.41 2.51 6.41
C LYS A 87 -10.38 3.41 7.11
N ALA A 88 -9.40 2.81 7.78
CA ALA A 88 -8.37 3.52 8.51
C ALA A 88 -6.96 3.15 8.03
N LEU A 89 -6.08 4.15 7.96
CA LEU A 89 -4.64 4.01 7.76
C LEU A 89 -3.90 4.58 8.97
N HIS A 90 -3.04 3.78 9.60
CA HIS A 90 -2.13 4.26 10.63
C HIS A 90 -0.73 4.43 10.05
N LEU A 91 -0.14 5.60 10.26
CA LEU A 91 1.21 5.93 9.85
C LEU A 91 2.14 6.06 11.07
N PRO A 92 3.45 5.83 10.90
CA PRO A 92 4.43 6.00 11.95
C PRO A 92 4.57 7.47 12.38
N ALA A 93 4.93 7.65 13.65
CA ALA A 93 5.01 8.98 14.24
C ALA A 93 6.20 9.83 13.76
N GLY A 94 7.30 9.19 13.35
CA GLY A 94 8.52 9.86 12.93
C GLY A 94 8.57 10.24 11.46
N LEU A 95 7.47 10.11 10.70
CA LEU A 95 7.45 10.58 9.33
C LEU A 95 7.57 12.11 9.28
N PRO A 96 8.56 12.66 8.55
CA PRO A 96 8.79 14.11 8.51
C PRO A 96 7.72 14.87 7.70
N ALA A 97 7.03 14.17 6.80
CA ALA A 97 5.94 14.70 5.98
C ALA A 97 5.00 13.55 5.57
N LEU A 98 3.80 13.91 5.09
CA LEU A 98 2.89 12.95 4.45
C LEU A 98 3.50 12.47 3.13
N PRO A 99 3.60 11.15 2.89
CA PRO A 99 4.08 10.62 1.62
C PRO A 99 3.15 10.97 0.44
N SER A 100 3.72 11.24 -0.74
CA SER A 100 3.01 11.59 -1.98
C SER A 100 2.01 10.50 -2.41
N TRP A 101 2.38 9.24 -2.25
CA TRP A 101 1.54 8.10 -2.60
C TRP A 101 0.24 7.99 -1.80
N LEU A 102 0.04 8.74 -0.71
CA LEU A 102 -1.27 8.76 -0.02
C LEU A 102 -2.41 9.18 -0.96
N GLY A 103 -2.13 10.01 -1.97
CA GLY A 103 -3.10 10.34 -3.02
C GLY A 103 -3.53 9.13 -3.87
N ALA A 104 -2.70 8.08 -3.93
CA ALA A 104 -3.05 6.83 -4.60
C ALA A 104 -4.06 6.00 -3.81
N LEU A 105 -4.30 6.29 -2.53
CA LEU A 105 -5.26 5.60 -1.65
C LEU A 105 -6.52 6.44 -1.38
N PRO A 106 -7.33 6.78 -2.41
CA PRO A 106 -8.46 7.70 -2.27
C PRO A 106 -9.66 7.07 -1.52
N TRP A 107 -9.53 5.84 -1.04
CA TRP A 107 -10.58 5.08 -0.35
C TRP A 107 -10.37 5.00 1.17
N ILE A 108 -9.30 5.61 1.68
CA ILE A 108 -9.07 5.74 3.13
C ILE A 108 -9.98 6.85 3.66
N GLU A 109 -10.78 6.54 4.68
CA GLU A 109 -11.68 7.52 5.32
C GLU A 109 -10.97 8.23 6.47
N HIS A 110 -10.14 7.49 7.22
CA HIS A 110 -9.44 7.96 8.40
C HIS A 110 -7.93 7.77 8.28
N LEU A 111 -7.19 8.87 8.40
CA LEU A 111 -5.74 8.87 8.48
C LEU A 111 -5.28 9.21 9.90
N THR A 112 -4.52 8.32 10.53
CA THR A 112 -3.83 8.57 11.79
C THR A 112 -2.35 8.69 11.54
N ALA A 113 -1.78 9.89 11.70
CA ALA A 113 -0.35 10.13 11.55
C ALA A 113 0.16 10.94 12.76
N PRO A 114 0.50 10.26 13.87
CA PRO A 114 1.03 10.95 15.05
C PRO A 114 2.32 11.70 14.67
N GLY A 115 2.67 12.80 15.34
CA GLY A 115 3.92 13.52 15.06
C GLY A 115 3.93 14.44 13.83
N LEU A 116 3.01 14.26 12.88
CA LEU A 116 2.76 15.27 11.84
C LEU A 116 1.89 16.39 12.42
N ALA A 117 2.47 17.57 12.60
CA ALA A 117 1.77 18.73 13.16
C ALA A 117 0.47 19.02 12.36
N GLY A 118 -0.68 18.75 12.98
CA GLY A 118 -2.01 19.04 12.41
C GLY A 118 -2.63 17.96 11.52
N ALA A 119 -2.04 16.77 11.38
CA ALA A 119 -2.55 15.73 10.47
C ALA A 119 -3.62 14.83 11.11
N THR A 120 -4.78 15.39 11.43
CA THR A 120 -6.04 14.64 11.26
C THR A 120 -6.60 15.04 9.91
N ALA A 121 -5.98 14.54 8.83
CA ALA A 121 -6.53 14.74 7.49
C ALA A 121 -7.71 13.79 7.33
N VAL A 122 -8.92 14.28 7.66
CA VAL A 122 -10.15 13.65 7.18
C VAL A 122 -10.15 13.86 5.67
N GLN A 123 -9.95 12.80 4.89
CA GLN A 123 -10.21 12.87 3.45
C GLN A 123 -11.72 13.00 3.29
N ALA A 124 -12.18 14.20 2.92
CA ALA A 124 -13.59 14.44 2.60
C ALA A 124 -13.97 13.63 1.34
N ALA A 125 -15.06 12.88 1.46
CA ALA A 125 -15.64 11.99 0.45
C ALA A 125 -16.00 12.70 -0.87
#